data_AF-A0A0R3QE53-F1
#
_entry.id   AF-A0A0R3QE53-F1
#
_cell.length_a   1.000
_cell.length_b   1.000
_cell.length_c   1.000
_cell.angle_alpha   90.00
_cell.angle_beta   90.00
_cell.angle_gamma   90.00
#
_symmetry.space_group_name_H-M   'P 1'
#
loop_
_entity.id
_entity.type
_entity.pdbx_description
1 polymer ?
#
loop_
_entity_poly.entity_id
_entity_poly.type
_entity_poly.pdbx_seq_one_letter_code
_entity_poly.pdbx_strand_id
1 'polypeptide(L)'
;KITPFSLFIKENFALRKNEQPTEVFSNLTKEWKNLDEFDKRKYVNGALRINEEKRSKFELLDETEKEELRRRAKNLKEARLKRKIRLERRKKREINGQSSMSGWMLFVKEKAVKGVADSGKKQQDIIKELAIVWKSLPESDKDAYNKRAKALSRNGEICE
;
A
#
# COMPACT_ATOMS: atom_id res chain seq x y z
N LYS A 1 -14.90 12.16 -13.04
CA LYS A 1 -16.33 12.37 -13.32
C LYS A 1 -17.07 12.53 -12.01
N ILE A 2 -17.78 13.63 -11.82
CA ILE A 2 -18.69 13.86 -10.70
C ILE A 2 -20.01 13.17 -11.03
N THR A 3 -20.56 12.44 -10.08
CA THR A 3 -21.86 11.77 -10.21
C THR A 3 -22.95 12.58 -9.52
N PRO A 4 -24.23 12.47 -9.96
CA PRO A 4 -25.35 13.12 -9.28
C PRO A 4 -25.42 12.74 -7.79
N PHE A 5 -25.26 11.45 -7.51
CA PHE A 5 -25.16 10.93 -6.16
C PHE A 5 -24.03 11.59 -5.35
N SER A 6 -22.83 11.76 -5.92
CA SER A 6 -21.72 12.41 -5.19
C SER A 6 -22.00 13.87 -4.85
N LEU A 7 -22.79 14.58 -5.66
CA LEU A 7 -23.24 15.94 -5.34
C LEU A 7 -24.26 15.92 -4.20
N PHE A 8 -25.25 15.03 -4.28
CA PHE A 8 -26.23 14.84 -3.20
C PHE A 8 -25.56 14.51 -1.87
N ILE A 9 -24.64 13.54 -1.86
CA ILE A 9 -23.88 13.20 -0.67
C ILE A 9 -23.09 14.42 -0.18
N LYS A 10 -22.35 15.11 -1.04
CA LYS A 10 -21.53 16.25 -0.61
C LYS A 10 -22.37 17.39 -0.01
N GLU A 11 -23.51 17.71 -0.61
CA GLU A 11 -24.43 18.76 -0.12
C GLU A 11 -25.00 18.38 1.26
N ASN A 12 -25.52 17.17 1.40
CA ASN A 12 -26.23 16.75 2.62
C ASN A 12 -25.29 16.30 3.75
N PHE A 13 -24.12 15.77 3.41
CA PHE A 13 -23.11 15.39 4.39
C PHE A 13 -22.52 16.62 5.10
N ALA A 14 -22.40 17.76 4.40
CA ALA A 14 -21.92 19.01 4.99
C ALA A 14 -22.87 19.58 6.06
N LEU A 15 -24.14 19.18 6.05
CA LEU A 15 -25.17 19.58 7.03
C LEU A 15 -25.11 18.75 8.32
N ARG A 16 -24.45 17.58 8.31
CA ARG A 16 -24.43 16.61 9.42
C ARG A 16 -23.03 16.41 10.00
N LYS A 17 -22.41 17.51 10.47
CA LYS A 17 -20.99 17.53 10.92
C LYS A 17 -20.71 16.80 12.23
N ASN A 18 -21.73 16.58 13.07
CA ASN A 18 -21.59 16.02 14.42
C ASN A 18 -22.01 14.54 14.51
N GLU A 19 -22.43 13.93 13.41
CA GLU A 19 -22.88 12.54 13.36
C GLU A 19 -21.75 11.60 12.90
N GLN A 20 -21.87 10.31 13.21
CA GLN A 20 -20.90 9.31 12.76
C GLN A 20 -20.89 9.22 11.22
N PRO A 21 -19.75 9.50 10.55
CA PRO A 21 -19.65 9.57 9.10
C PRO A 21 -20.23 8.36 8.35
N THR A 22 -20.00 7.16 8.88
CA THR A 22 -20.43 5.91 8.24
C THR A 22 -21.95 5.75 8.29
N GLU A 23 -22.58 6.16 9.39
CA GLU A 23 -24.03 6.11 9.56
C GLU A 23 -24.70 7.16 8.68
N VAL A 24 -24.17 8.40 8.68
CA VAL A 24 -24.63 9.47 7.79
C VAL A 24 -24.60 9.01 6.34
N PHE A 25 -23.46 8.46 5.89
CA PHE A 25 -23.33 7.99 4.51
C PHE A 25 -24.32 6.86 4.17
N SER A 26 -24.52 5.92 5.10
CA SER A 26 -25.51 4.83 4.93
C SER A 26 -26.93 5.38 4.79
N ASN A 27 -27.32 6.32 5.65
CA ASN A 27 -28.65 6.94 5.64
C ASN A 27 -28.87 7.76 4.37
N LEU A 28 -27.90 8.62 3.99
CA LEU A 28 -27.97 9.38 2.74
C LEU A 28 -28.02 8.46 1.50
N THR A 29 -27.37 7.30 1.54
CA THR A 29 -27.47 6.31 0.45
C THR A 29 -28.90 5.77 0.32
N LYS A 30 -29.60 5.54 1.44
CA LYS A 30 -31.02 5.13 1.44
C LYS A 30 -31.92 6.27 0.97
N GLU A 31 -31.72 7.48 1.48
CA GLU A 31 -32.47 8.68 1.07
C GLU A 31 -32.35 8.91 -0.45
N TRP A 32 -31.14 8.83 -1.01
CA TRP A 32 -30.94 8.97 -2.46
C TRP A 32 -31.71 7.93 -3.28
N LYS A 33 -31.79 6.68 -2.81
CA LYS A 33 -32.55 5.62 -3.51
C LYS A 33 -34.04 5.93 -3.51
N ASN A 34 -34.55 6.50 -2.42
CA ASN A 34 -35.96 6.83 -2.23
C ASN A 34 -36.38 8.18 -2.84
N LEU A 35 -35.43 9.04 -3.23
CA LEU A 35 -35.74 10.29 -3.92
C LEU A 35 -36.44 10.03 -5.26
N ASP A 36 -37.42 10.88 -5.57
CA ASP A 36 -38.09 10.86 -6.87
C ASP A 36 -37.15 11.33 -7.99
N GLU A 37 -37.47 10.95 -9.22
CA GLU A 37 -36.70 11.35 -10.39
C GLU A 37 -36.72 12.88 -10.56
N PHE A 38 -37.82 13.55 -10.20
CA PHE A 38 -37.90 15.01 -10.22
C PHE A 38 -36.82 15.66 -9.33
N ASP A 39 -36.66 15.20 -8.09
CA ASP A 39 -35.66 15.72 -7.17
C ASP A 39 -34.24 15.36 -7.60
N LYS A 40 -34.05 14.17 -8.18
CA LYS A 40 -32.77 13.72 -8.74
C LYS A 40 -32.32 14.60 -9.90
N ARG A 41 -33.23 15.18 -10.69
CA ARG A 41 -32.88 16.04 -11.86
C ARG A 41 -31.97 17.21 -11.49
N LYS A 42 -32.17 17.86 -10.34
CA LYS A 42 -31.26 18.95 -9.88
C LYS A 42 -29.81 18.47 -9.84
N TYR A 43 -29.58 17.30 -9.25
CA TYR A 43 -28.25 16.71 -9.11
C TYR A 43 -27.70 16.17 -10.42
N VAL A 44 -28.56 15.61 -11.28
CA VAL A 44 -28.18 15.16 -12.62
C VAL A 44 -27.69 16.33 -13.45
N ASN A 45 -28.49 17.40 -13.55
CA ASN A 45 -28.14 18.60 -14.30
C ASN A 45 -26.89 19.27 -13.72
N GLY A 46 -26.79 19.37 -12.39
CA GLY A 46 -25.60 19.90 -11.72
C GLY A 46 -24.34 19.09 -12.02
N ALA A 47 -24.42 17.76 -12.00
CA ALA A 47 -23.30 16.89 -12.31
C ALA A 47 -22.87 17.00 -13.78
N LEU A 48 -23.83 17.09 -14.71
CA LEU A 48 -23.55 17.31 -16.12
C LEU A 48 -22.81 18.65 -16.33
N ARG A 49 -23.35 19.75 -15.79
CA ARG A 49 -22.75 21.08 -15.90
C ARG A 49 -21.31 21.10 -15.38
N ILE A 50 -21.08 20.58 -14.17
CA ILE A 50 -19.73 20.59 -13.56
C ILE A 50 -18.77 19.70 -14.36
N ASN A 51 -19.23 18.56 -14.88
CA ASN A 51 -18.39 17.69 -15.71
C ASN A 51 -18.02 18.38 -17.03
N GLU A 52 -18.96 19.09 -17.64
CA GLU A 52 -18.75 19.87 -18.86
C GLU A 52 -17.74 20.99 -18.61
N GLU A 53 -17.96 21.81 -17.58
CA GLU A 53 -17.02 22.87 -17.18
C GLU A 53 -15.61 22.34 -16.94
N LYS A 54 -15.48 21.19 -16.26
CA LYS A 54 -14.18 20.55 -16.03
C LYS A 54 -13.53 20.05 -17.32
N ARG A 55 -14.34 19.54 -18.25
CA ARG A 55 -13.88 19.10 -19.57
C ARG A 55 -13.40 20.30 -20.38
N SER A 56 -14.19 21.36 -20.50
CA SER A 56 -13.81 22.58 -21.21
C SER A 56 -12.56 23.21 -20.60
N LYS A 57 -12.48 23.31 -19.27
CA LYS A 57 -11.26 23.79 -18.60
C LYS A 57 -10.05 22.94 -18.92
N PHE A 58 -10.20 21.62 -18.96
CA PHE A 58 -9.11 20.72 -19.35
C PHE A 58 -8.71 20.92 -20.80
N GLU A 59 -9.67 21.09 -21.71
CA GLU A 59 -9.37 21.30 -23.14
C GLU A 59 -8.66 22.61 -23.44
N LEU A 60 -8.90 23.64 -22.63
CA LEU A 60 -8.23 24.94 -22.71
C LEU A 60 -6.78 24.93 -22.18
N LEU A 61 -6.36 23.89 -21.46
CA LEU A 61 -4.97 23.78 -21.00
C LEU A 61 -4.03 23.53 -22.18
N ASP A 62 -2.77 23.93 -22.02
CA ASP A 62 -1.75 23.62 -22.99
C ASP A 62 -1.40 22.11 -23.00
N GLU A 63 -0.76 21.63 -24.06
CA GLU A 63 -0.47 20.19 -24.18
C GLU A 63 0.56 19.72 -23.13
N THR A 64 1.44 20.62 -22.66
CA THR A 64 2.44 20.28 -21.63
C THR A 64 1.80 20.07 -20.25
N GLU A 65 0.84 20.91 -19.90
CA GLU A 65 0.01 20.82 -18.71
C GLU A 65 -0.91 19.59 -18.77
N LYS A 66 -1.52 19.34 -19.94
CA LYS A 66 -2.31 18.12 -20.18
C LYS A 66 -1.45 16.88 -19.96
N GLU A 67 -0.24 16.84 -20.50
CA GLU A 67 0.67 15.71 -20.35
C GLU A 67 1.14 15.54 -18.89
N GLU A 68 1.45 16.64 -18.21
CA GLU A 68 1.82 16.61 -16.79
C GLU A 68 0.66 16.09 -15.91
N LEU A 69 -0.58 16.48 -16.21
CA LEU A 69 -1.76 15.95 -15.53
C LEU A 69 -1.94 14.44 -15.79
N ARG A 70 -1.74 13.97 -17.03
CA ARG A 70 -1.78 12.53 -17.37
C ARG A 70 -0.69 11.76 -16.62
N ARG A 71 0.54 12.29 -16.59
CA ARG A 71 1.67 11.71 -15.86
C ARG A 71 1.39 11.62 -14.37
N ARG A 72 0.92 12.71 -13.73
CA ARG A 72 0.50 12.70 -12.32
C ARG A 72 -0.59 11.68 -12.04
N ALA A 73 -1.60 11.58 -12.91
CA ALA A 73 -2.66 10.60 -12.77
C ALA A 73 -2.14 9.16 -12.86
N LYS A 74 -1.21 8.87 -13.78
CA LYS A 74 -0.55 7.57 -13.89
C LYS A 74 0.25 7.23 -12.63
N ASN A 75 1.10 8.16 -12.18
CA ASN A 75 1.90 7.99 -10.96
C ASN A 75 1.02 7.74 -9.72
N LEU A 76 -0.09 8.44 -9.59
CA LEU A 76 -1.03 8.24 -8.49
C LEU A 76 -1.70 6.86 -8.53
N LYS A 77 -2.07 6.38 -9.72
CA LYS A 77 -2.60 5.01 -9.90
C LYS A 77 -1.57 3.95 -9.51
N GLU A 78 -0.33 4.10 -9.97
CA GLU A 78 0.76 3.19 -9.62
C GLU A 78 1.07 3.20 -8.11
N ALA A 79 1.12 4.38 -7.49
CA ALA A 79 1.32 4.52 -6.04
C ALA A 79 0.20 3.84 -5.24
N ARG A 80 -1.07 3.99 -5.66
CA ARG A 80 -2.22 3.31 -5.04
C ARG A 80 -2.11 1.79 -5.17
N LEU A 81 -1.72 1.29 -6.34
CA LEU A 81 -1.53 -0.14 -6.55
C LEU A 81 -0.40 -0.70 -5.66
N LYS A 82 0.76 -0.01 -5.62
CA LYS A 82 1.88 -0.37 -4.73
C LYS A 82 1.44 -0.40 -3.26
N ARG A 83 0.65 0.58 -2.83
CA ARG A 83 0.09 0.62 -1.46
C ARG A 83 -0.83 -0.56 -1.19
N LYS A 84 -1.74 -0.90 -2.12
CA LYS A 84 -2.63 -2.06 -1.99
C LYS A 84 -1.82 -3.35 -1.85
N ILE A 85 -0.84 -3.57 -2.73
CA ILE A 85 0.04 -4.76 -2.67
C ILE A 85 0.78 -4.83 -1.33
N ARG A 86 1.30 -3.70 -0.83
CA ARG A 86 1.99 -3.65 0.47
C ARG A 86 1.07 -4.03 1.63
N LEU A 87 -0.18 -3.55 1.63
CA LEU A 87 -1.17 -3.89 2.65
C LEU A 87 -1.55 -5.37 2.59
N GLU A 88 -1.77 -5.93 1.41
CA GLU A 88 -2.05 -7.36 1.24
C GLU A 88 -0.89 -8.23 1.72
N ARG A 89 0.36 -7.85 1.40
CA ARG A 89 1.56 -8.53 1.92
C ARG A 89 1.69 -8.41 3.43
N ARG A 90 1.20 -7.33 4.05
CA ARG A 90 1.18 -7.18 5.51
C ARG A 90 0.16 -8.12 6.14
N LYS A 91 -1.08 -8.12 5.65
CA LYS A 91 -2.13 -9.04 6.11
C LYS A 91 -1.71 -10.50 5.98
N LYS A 92 -1.09 -10.88 4.87
CA LYS A 92 -0.55 -12.24 4.69
C LYS A 92 0.51 -12.60 5.73
N ARG A 93 1.33 -11.66 6.18
CA ARG A 93 2.31 -11.89 7.27
C ARG A 93 1.65 -11.96 8.64
N GLU A 94 0.58 -11.20 8.87
CA GLU A 94 -0.20 -11.27 10.11
C GLU A 94 -0.92 -12.63 10.21
N ILE A 95 -1.40 -13.18 9.10
CA ILE A 95 -2.08 -14.49 9.05
C ILE A 95 -1.08 -15.65 9.06
N ASN A 96 -0.06 -15.62 8.19
CA ASN A 96 0.86 -16.74 8.02
C ASN A 96 2.05 -16.69 8.98
N GLY A 97 2.16 -15.64 9.80
CA GLY A 97 3.31 -15.37 10.65
C GLY A 97 4.54 -14.87 9.87
N GLN A 98 5.64 -14.71 10.60
CA GLN A 98 6.93 -14.37 10.01
C GLN A 98 7.50 -15.59 9.26
N SER A 99 8.08 -15.35 8.08
CA SER A 99 8.77 -16.42 7.33
C SER A 99 9.84 -17.05 8.21
N SER A 100 9.97 -18.38 8.13
CA SER A 100 11.07 -19.10 8.75
C SER A 100 12.40 -18.55 8.28
N MET A 101 13.34 -18.39 9.21
CA MET A 101 14.70 -17.98 8.88
C MET A 101 15.39 -19.12 8.11
N SER A 102 16.11 -18.78 7.03
CA SER A 102 16.98 -19.75 6.36
C SER A 102 18.32 -19.89 7.09
N GLY A 103 19.06 -20.97 6.83
CA GLY A 103 20.41 -21.14 7.39
C GLY A 103 21.35 -19.99 7.02
N TRP A 104 21.22 -19.46 5.80
CA TRP A 104 21.93 -18.24 5.37
C TRP A 104 21.53 -17.01 6.19
N MET A 105 20.24 -16.78 6.44
CA MET A 105 19.79 -15.65 7.27
C MET A 105 20.34 -15.75 8.70
N LEU A 106 20.34 -16.96 9.27
CA LEU A 106 20.92 -17.21 10.58
C LEU A 106 22.43 -16.96 10.59
N PHE A 107 23.16 -17.47 9.59
CA PHE A 107 24.58 -17.23 9.42
C PHE A 107 24.91 -15.73 9.31
N VAL A 108 24.16 -14.99 8.48
CA VAL A 108 24.33 -13.54 8.35
C VAL A 108 24.01 -12.83 9.66
N LYS A 109 22.93 -13.18 10.35
CA LYS A 109 22.60 -12.57 11.66
C LYS A 109 23.72 -12.83 12.66
N GLU A 110 24.22 -14.06 12.77
CA GLU A 110 25.30 -14.40 13.69
C GLU A 110 26.62 -13.69 13.33
N LYS A 111 27.02 -13.67 12.06
CA LYS A 111 28.32 -13.11 11.65
C LYS A 111 28.32 -11.59 11.52
N ALA A 112 27.21 -10.99 11.09
CA ALA A 112 27.07 -9.53 11.01
C ALA A 112 26.89 -8.90 12.39
N VAL A 113 26.18 -9.55 13.32
CA VAL A 113 25.97 -9.02 14.69
C VAL A 113 27.16 -9.31 15.61
N LYS A 114 27.81 -10.49 15.50
CA LYS A 114 28.89 -10.88 16.43
C LYS A 114 30.33 -10.64 15.92
N GLY A 115 30.54 -10.29 14.64
CA GLY A 115 31.90 -10.38 14.08
C GLY A 115 32.38 -9.27 13.14
N VAL A 116 31.52 -8.49 12.50
CA VAL A 116 31.96 -7.55 11.44
C VAL A 116 31.07 -6.30 11.37
N ALA A 117 30.73 -5.72 12.52
CA ALA A 117 30.24 -4.34 12.54
C ALA A 117 31.44 -3.38 12.49
N ASP A 118 32.20 -3.43 11.40
CA ASP A 118 33.17 -2.37 11.08
C ASP A 118 32.34 -1.09 10.91
N SER A 119 32.42 -0.18 11.88
CA SER A 119 31.56 1.02 11.95
C SER A 119 31.69 1.97 10.76
N GLY A 120 32.61 1.69 9.82
CA GLY A 120 32.81 2.43 8.58
C GLY A 120 32.36 1.73 7.28
N LYS A 121 31.99 0.45 7.29
CA LYS A 121 31.59 -0.26 6.05
C LYS A 121 30.08 -0.20 5.82
N LYS A 122 29.66 -0.05 4.56
CA LYS A 122 28.24 -0.16 4.19
C LYS A 122 27.78 -1.60 4.41
N GLN A 123 26.59 -1.76 5.01
CA GLN A 123 25.97 -3.06 5.28
C GLN A 123 25.92 -3.97 4.03
N GLN A 124 25.75 -3.38 2.85
CA GLN A 124 25.73 -4.12 1.58
C GLN A 124 27.06 -4.83 1.30
N ASP A 125 28.19 -4.22 1.64
CA ASP A 125 29.50 -4.80 1.36
C ASP A 125 29.84 -5.91 2.37
N ILE A 126 29.44 -5.75 3.63
CA ILE A 126 29.50 -6.81 4.65
C ILE A 126 28.69 -8.03 4.20
N ILE A 127 27.46 -7.83 3.68
CA ILE A 127 26.63 -8.94 3.18
C ILE A 127 27.30 -9.64 1.98
N LYS A 128 27.96 -8.90 1.08
CA LYS A 128 28.68 -9.49 -0.06
C LYS A 128 29.88 -10.34 0.40
N GLU A 129 30.67 -9.83 1.34
CA GLU A 129 31.79 -10.58 1.94
C GLU A 129 31.29 -11.88 2.59
N LEU A 130 30.23 -11.79 3.40
CA LEU A 130 29.59 -12.97 4.01
C LEU A 130 29.04 -13.95 2.98
N ALA A 131 28.56 -13.48 1.84
CA ALA A 131 28.05 -14.36 0.79
C ALA A 131 29.17 -15.18 0.14
N ILE A 132 30.38 -14.61 0.02
CA ILE A 132 31.57 -15.34 -0.45
C ILE A 132 31.94 -16.42 0.57
N VAL A 133 32.02 -16.04 1.85
CA VAL A 133 32.33 -16.98 2.95
C VAL A 133 31.32 -18.12 3.00
N TRP A 134 30.02 -17.80 2.92
CA TRP A 134 28.97 -18.80 2.90
C TRP A 134 29.10 -19.77 1.73
N LYS A 135 29.43 -19.29 0.53
CA LYS A 135 29.63 -20.17 -0.64
C LYS A 135 30.81 -21.12 -0.43
N SER A 136 31.90 -20.65 0.18
CA SER A 136 33.09 -21.46 0.50
C SER A 136 32.92 -22.43 1.67
N LEU A 137 31.84 -22.32 2.46
CA LEU A 137 31.62 -23.26 3.57
C LEU A 137 31.35 -24.69 3.07
N PRO A 138 31.85 -25.72 3.77
CA PRO A 138 31.46 -27.10 3.55
C PRO A 138 29.94 -27.29 3.64
N GLU A 139 29.42 -28.25 2.88
CA GLU A 139 27.97 -28.53 2.87
C GLU A 139 27.48 -28.99 4.25
N SER A 140 28.31 -29.71 5.00
CA SER A 140 28.04 -30.12 6.39
C SER A 140 27.71 -28.92 7.29
N ASP A 141 28.43 -27.82 7.12
CA ASP A 141 28.29 -26.63 7.96
C ASP A 141 27.04 -25.85 7.56
N LYS A 142 26.78 -25.73 6.26
CA LYS A 142 25.54 -25.13 5.72
C LYS A 142 24.32 -25.89 6.21
N ASP A 143 24.39 -27.22 6.22
CA ASP A 143 23.33 -28.07 6.74
C ASP A 143 23.11 -27.90 8.25
N ALA A 144 24.18 -27.72 9.03
CA ALA A 144 24.07 -27.41 10.44
C ALA A 144 23.34 -26.07 10.68
N TYR A 145 23.63 -25.03 9.87
CA TYR A 145 22.87 -23.77 9.91
C TYR A 145 21.41 -23.95 9.48
N ASN A 146 21.14 -24.72 8.43
CA ASN A 146 19.77 -24.99 7.97
C ASN A 146 18.94 -25.73 9.03
N LYS A 147 19.54 -26.73 9.71
CA LYS A 147 18.90 -27.47 10.80
C LYS A 147 18.59 -26.55 11.99
N ARG A 148 19.56 -25.71 12.40
CA ARG A 148 19.37 -24.72 13.47
C ARG A 148 18.29 -23.69 13.13
N ALA A 149 18.29 -23.16 11.91
CA ALA A 149 17.29 -22.18 11.48
C ALA A 149 15.87 -22.77 11.41
N LYS A 150 15.75 -24.05 10.99
CA LYS A 150 14.47 -24.79 11.05
C LYS A 150 13.99 -25.00 12.49
N ALA A 151 14.89 -25.31 13.43
CA ALA A 151 14.55 -25.48 14.84
C ALA A 151 14.05 -24.16 15.47
N LEU A 152 14.76 -23.06 15.27
CA LEU A 152 14.35 -21.72 15.74
C LEU A 152 12.98 -21.31 15.18
N SER A 153 12.73 -21.61 13.90
CA SER A 153 11.44 -21.30 13.27
C SER A 153 10.27 -22.12 13.81
N ARG A 154 10.52 -23.30 14.39
CA ARG A 154 9.50 -24.16 15.02
C ARG A 154 9.20 -23.74 16.46
N ASN A 155 10.19 -23.22 17.17
CA ASN A 155 10.06 -22.86 18.58
C ASN A 155 9.40 -21.50 18.81
N GLY A 156 9.08 -20.75 17.75
CA GLY A 156 8.43 -19.44 17.87
C GLY A 156 9.29 -18.37 18.55
N GLU A 157 10.58 -18.64 18.77
CA GLU A 157 11.53 -17.66 19.29
C GLU A 157 11.72 -16.56 18.25
N ILE A 158 10.97 -15.48 18.44
CA ILE A 158 11.23 -14.20 17.80
C ILE A 158 12.55 -13.73 18.40
N CYS A 159 13.66 -14.01 17.73
CA CYS A 159 14.92 -13.39 18.10
C CYS A 159 14.80 -11.89 17.78
N GLU A 160 14.62 -11.08 18.82
CA GLU A 160 14.75 -9.62 18.80
C GLU A 160 16.04 -9.15 18.09
#